data_AF-A0A932PUE6-F1
#
_entry.id   AF-A0A932PUE6-F1
#
_cell.length_a   1.000
_cell.length_b   1.000
_cell.length_c   1.000
_cell.angle_alpha   90.00
_cell.angle_beta   90.00
_cell.angle_gamma   90.00
#
_symmetry.space_group_name_H-M   'P 1'
#
loop_
_entity.id
_entity.type
_entity.pdbx_description
1 polymer ?
#
loop_
_entity_poly.entity_id
_entity_poly.type
_entity_poly.pdbx_seq_one_letter_code
_entity_poly.pdbx_strand_id
1 'polypeptide(L)'
;PGLLSELEFGEKYSKFPLENDALEPHFDDDLSDVSPFYRLQLGPLYKQQLQQRLMTYQPYLEKLKRNAAARISANKPYQNFLKEVQKKNYDSEPVEVFGQADLQLVEAMNVMKDYIFLSALDEMR
;
A
#
# COMPACT_ATOMS: atom_id res chain seq x y z
N PRO A 1 10.99 -2.75 1.87
CA PRO A 1 11.22 -2.24 3.23
C PRO A 1 11.65 -0.76 3.15
N GLY A 2 11.20 0.08 4.09
CA GLY A 2 11.50 1.51 4.15
C GLY A 2 12.56 1.86 5.20
N LEU A 3 12.92 3.13 5.31
CA LEU A 3 13.93 3.62 6.28
C LEU A 3 13.53 3.36 7.73
N LEU A 4 12.23 3.48 8.03
CA LEU A 4 11.67 3.31 9.37
C LEU A 4 11.32 1.84 9.68
N SER A 5 11.62 0.89 8.79
CA SER A 5 11.14 -0.50 8.93
C SER A 5 11.69 -1.24 10.15
N GLU A 6 12.85 -0.85 10.67
CA GLU A 6 13.48 -1.47 11.86
C GLU A 6 13.29 -0.63 13.14
N LEU A 7 12.57 0.49 13.02
CA LEU A 7 12.26 1.37 14.15
C LEU A 7 10.97 0.94 14.83
N GLU A 8 10.94 1.14 16.14
CA GLU A 8 9.73 1.05 16.95
C GLU A 8 8.87 2.31 16.73
N PHE A 9 8.40 2.47 15.50
CA PHE A 9 7.62 3.61 15.05
C PHE A 9 6.18 3.20 14.73
N GLY A 10 5.21 3.94 15.27
CA GLY A 10 3.77 3.70 15.09
C GLY A 10 2.97 3.88 16.37
N GLU A 11 1.64 3.99 16.23
CA GLU A 11 0.71 4.25 17.35
C GLU A 11 0.81 3.20 18.46
N LYS A 12 1.07 1.94 18.11
CA LYS A 12 1.25 0.83 19.05
C LYS A 12 2.40 1.03 20.06
N TYR A 13 3.32 1.96 19.80
CA TYR A 13 4.44 2.30 20.70
C TYR A 13 4.17 3.56 21.55
N SER A 14 2.96 4.13 21.48
CA SER A 14 2.53 5.24 22.34
C SER A 14 2.43 4.80 23.81
N LYS A 15 2.37 5.77 24.74
CA LYS A 15 2.27 5.50 26.18
C LYS A 15 0.94 4.83 26.56
N PHE A 16 -0.15 5.17 25.87
CA PHE A 16 -1.50 4.69 26.15
C PHE A 16 -2.27 4.47 24.83
N PRO A 17 -1.92 3.45 24.02
CA PRO A 17 -2.64 3.16 22.78
C PRO A 17 -4.00 2.53 23.10
N LEU A 18 -5.01 2.82 22.28
CA LEU A 18 -6.28 2.09 22.32
C LEU A 18 -6.13 0.75 21.59
N GLU A 19 -7.01 -0.19 21.91
CA GLU A 19 -7.11 -1.44 21.16
C GLU A 19 -7.77 -1.21 19.79
N ASN A 20 -7.41 -2.03 18.82
CA ASN A 20 -8.05 -1.99 17.51
C ASN A 20 -9.48 -2.51 17.63
N ASP A 21 -10.44 -1.71 17.18
CA ASP A 21 -11.83 -2.13 16.97
C ASP A 21 -12.09 -2.41 15.49
N ALA A 22 -13.22 -3.04 15.18
CA ALA A 22 -13.66 -3.32 13.82
C ALA A 22 -15.11 -2.89 13.60
N LEU A 23 -15.36 -2.26 12.47
CA LEU A 23 -16.70 -1.94 12.00
C LEU A 23 -17.07 -2.86 10.83
N GLU A 24 -18.37 -3.03 10.62
CA GLU A 24 -18.87 -3.78 9.47
C GLU A 24 -18.54 -3.04 8.15
N PRO A 25 -18.29 -3.79 7.06
CA PRO A 25 -18.03 -3.18 5.77
C PRO A 25 -19.33 -2.63 5.15
N HIS A 26 -19.42 -1.31 5.00
CA HIS A 26 -20.55 -0.63 4.35
C HIS A 26 -20.26 -0.30 2.87
N PHE A 27 -19.88 -1.31 2.07
CA PHE A 27 -19.72 -1.10 0.62
C PHE A 27 -21.07 -0.87 -0.09
N ASP A 28 -22.11 -1.56 0.39
CA ASP A 28 -23.50 -1.34 0.01
C ASP A 28 -24.18 -0.46 1.06
N ASP A 29 -24.14 0.85 0.83
CA ASP A 29 -24.58 1.84 1.79
C ASP A 29 -26.12 1.94 1.85
N ASP A 30 -26.66 1.78 3.06
CA ASP A 30 -28.09 1.87 3.35
C ASP A 30 -28.56 3.29 3.71
N LEU A 31 -27.62 4.23 3.85
CA LEU A 31 -27.81 5.63 4.22
C LEU A 31 -28.53 5.78 5.57
N SER A 32 -28.40 4.79 6.46
CA SER A 32 -29.14 4.72 7.73
C SER A 32 -28.88 5.91 8.66
N ASP A 33 -27.71 6.51 8.57
CA ASP A 33 -27.25 7.71 9.27
C ASP A 33 -27.87 9.02 8.73
N VAL A 34 -28.36 9.01 7.49
CA VAL A 34 -28.99 10.16 6.84
C VAL A 34 -30.47 10.25 7.22
N SER A 35 -30.97 11.46 7.49
CA SER A 35 -32.40 11.71 7.74
C SER A 35 -33.30 11.15 6.62
N PRO A 36 -34.47 10.55 6.95
CA PRO A 36 -35.34 9.90 5.98
C PRO A 36 -35.72 10.77 4.76
N PHE A 37 -35.89 12.08 4.98
CA PHE A 37 -36.24 13.02 3.91
C PHE A 37 -35.13 13.15 2.86
N TYR A 38 -33.87 13.33 3.31
CA TYR A 38 -32.73 13.43 2.40
C TYR A 38 -32.37 12.08 1.77
N ARG A 39 -32.57 10.98 2.51
CA ARG A 39 -32.40 9.62 1.96
C ARG A 39 -33.32 9.38 0.78
N LEU A 40 -34.58 9.83 0.85
CA LEU A 40 -35.54 9.68 -0.24
C LEU A 40 -35.13 10.48 -1.48
N GLN A 41 -34.57 11.68 -1.29
CA GLN A 41 -34.18 12.57 -2.38
C GLN A 41 -32.84 12.16 -3.03
N LEU A 42 -31.83 11.85 -2.23
CA LEU A 42 -30.46 11.62 -2.69
C LEU A 42 -30.16 10.14 -2.95
N GLY A 43 -30.86 9.24 -2.26
CA GLY A 43 -30.60 7.80 -2.32
C GLY A 43 -30.55 7.23 -3.75
N PRO A 44 -31.53 7.53 -4.62
CA PRO A 44 -31.51 7.03 -6.00
C PRO A 44 -30.29 7.52 -6.80
N LEU A 45 -29.94 8.79 -6.69
CA LEU A 45 -28.82 9.38 -7.43
C LEU A 45 -27.48 8.84 -6.94
N TYR A 46 -27.31 8.75 -5.62
CA TYR A 46 -26.12 8.21 -4.99
C TYR A 46 -25.91 6.73 -5.34
N LYS A 47 -26.96 5.91 -5.18
CA LYS A 47 -26.87 4.46 -5.42
C LYS A 47 -26.64 4.11 -6.88
N GLN A 48 -27.11 4.93 -7.82
CA GLN A 48 -26.87 4.72 -9.26
C GLN A 48 -25.39 4.77 -9.64
N GLN A 49 -24.58 5.57 -8.94
CA GLN A 49 -23.16 5.77 -9.23
C GLN A 49 -22.27 5.30 -8.06
N LEU A 50 -22.80 4.41 -7.22
CA LEU A 50 -22.05 3.89 -6.08
C LEU A 50 -20.85 3.08 -6.58
N GLN A 51 -19.65 3.50 -6.17
CA GLN A 51 -18.42 2.85 -6.57
C GLN A 51 -18.38 1.41 -6.06
N GLN A 52 -18.37 0.47 -6.99
CA GLN A 52 -18.25 -0.95 -6.66
C GLN A 52 -16.82 -1.31 -6.28
N ARG A 53 -16.66 -2.32 -5.42
CA ARG A 53 -15.35 -2.88 -5.10
C ARG A 53 -14.73 -3.52 -6.34
N LEU A 54 -13.60 -2.98 -6.77
CA LEU A 54 -12.87 -3.49 -7.93
C LEU A 54 -11.96 -4.64 -7.53
N MET A 55 -11.91 -5.67 -8.37
CA MET A 55 -11.00 -6.81 -8.24
C MET A 55 -9.81 -6.71 -9.20
N THR A 56 -9.64 -5.57 -9.87
CA THR A 56 -8.72 -5.32 -10.99
C THR A 56 -7.30 -5.85 -10.76
N TYR A 57 -6.74 -5.62 -9.58
CA TYR A 57 -5.35 -6.00 -9.27
C TYR A 57 -5.21 -7.39 -8.64
N GLN A 58 -6.30 -7.95 -8.13
CA GLN A 58 -6.28 -9.15 -7.29
C GLN A 58 -5.75 -10.41 -8.01
N PRO A 59 -6.07 -10.66 -9.30
CA PRO A 59 -5.51 -11.80 -10.04
C PRO A 59 -3.98 -11.78 -10.14
N TYR A 60 -3.37 -10.58 -10.14
CA TYR A 60 -1.94 -10.40 -10.38
C TYR A 60 -1.11 -10.33 -9.10
N LEU A 61 -1.76 -10.12 -7.95
CA LEU A 61 -1.11 -9.77 -6.69
C LEU A 61 0.01 -10.74 -6.30
N GLU A 62 -0.25 -12.04 -6.37
CA GLU A 62 0.74 -13.06 -5.98
C GLU A 62 1.94 -13.11 -6.92
N LYS A 63 1.73 -12.86 -8.22
CA LYS A 63 2.83 -12.79 -9.18
C LYS A 63 3.67 -11.52 -8.97
N LEU A 64 3.02 -10.38 -8.76
CA LEU A 64 3.68 -9.10 -8.48
C LEU A 64 4.54 -9.17 -7.21
N LYS A 65 4.02 -9.78 -6.13
CA LYS A 65 4.78 -10.02 -4.89
C LYS A 65 6.03 -10.85 -5.13
N ARG A 66 5.92 -11.97 -5.87
CA ARG A 66 7.07 -12.84 -6.18
C ARG A 66 8.12 -12.12 -7.01
N ASN A 67 7.70 -11.37 -8.04
CA ASN A 67 8.61 -10.59 -8.87
C ASN A 67 9.36 -9.52 -8.06
N ALA A 68 8.64 -8.78 -7.20
CA ALA A 68 9.22 -7.76 -6.35
C ALA A 68 10.22 -8.36 -5.34
N ALA A 69 9.87 -9.48 -4.70
CA ALA A 69 10.78 -10.18 -3.79
C ALA A 69 12.05 -10.65 -4.50
N ALA A 70 11.93 -11.22 -5.70
CA ALA A 70 13.07 -11.64 -6.51
C ALA A 70 13.99 -10.46 -6.86
N ARG A 71 13.43 -9.34 -7.35
CA ARG A 71 14.20 -8.12 -7.67
C ARG A 71 14.91 -7.55 -6.45
N ILE A 72 14.21 -7.39 -5.33
CA ILE A 72 14.79 -6.87 -4.09
C ILE A 72 15.95 -7.76 -3.62
N SER A 73 15.79 -9.09 -3.68
CA SER A 73 16.84 -10.04 -3.25
C SER A 73 18.12 -9.94 -4.09
N ALA A 74 17.99 -9.65 -5.39
CA ALA A 74 19.11 -9.53 -6.31
C ALA A 74 19.69 -8.10 -6.41
N ASN A 75 18.97 -7.09 -5.92
CA ASN A 75 19.37 -5.69 -6.00
C ASN A 75 20.42 -5.35 -4.92
N LYS A 76 21.69 -5.32 -5.30
CA LYS A 76 22.81 -5.03 -4.39
C LYS A 76 22.67 -3.68 -3.64
N PRO A 77 22.35 -2.55 -4.29
CA PRO A 77 22.02 -1.30 -3.58
C PRO A 77 20.94 -1.46 -2.51
N TYR A 78 19.84 -2.15 -2.83
CA TYR A 78 18.75 -2.39 -1.89
C TYR A 78 19.19 -3.28 -0.72
N GLN A 79 19.96 -4.34 -0.99
CA GLN A 79 20.50 -5.20 0.07
C GLN A 79 21.47 -4.45 0.99
N ASN A 80 22.28 -3.53 0.46
CA ASN A 80 23.11 -2.66 1.27
C ASN A 80 22.25 -1.74 2.14
N PHE A 81 21.23 -1.09 1.57
CA PHE A 81 20.27 -0.29 2.32
C PHE A 81 19.64 -1.07 3.48
N LEU A 82 19.19 -2.32 3.25
CA LEU A 82 18.63 -3.15 4.31
C LEU A 82 19.62 -3.45 5.45
N LYS A 83 20.89 -3.70 5.12
CA LYS A 83 21.93 -3.91 6.12
C LYS A 83 22.20 -2.66 6.95
N GLU A 84 22.14 -1.48 6.34
CA GLU A 84 22.34 -0.21 7.05
C GLU A 84 21.17 0.13 7.96
N VAL A 85 19.93 -0.07 7.50
CA VAL A 85 18.72 0.12 8.32
C VAL A 85 18.73 -0.82 9.54
N GLN A 86 19.26 -2.04 9.40
CA GLN A 86 19.38 -3.00 10.50
C GLN A 86 20.39 -2.59 11.59
N LYS A 87 21.41 -1.77 11.26
CA LYS A 87 22.43 -1.38 12.24
C LYS A 87 21.90 -0.45 13.33
N LYS A 88 20.71 0.14 13.16
CA LYS A 88 20.07 1.10 14.09
C LYS A 88 20.99 2.24 14.56
N ASN A 89 22.08 2.53 13.83
CA ASN A 89 23.04 3.57 14.16
C ASN A 89 22.57 4.89 13.54
N TYR A 90 21.77 5.64 14.29
CA TYR A 90 21.25 6.96 13.89
C TYR A 90 22.06 8.14 14.46
N ASP A 91 23.07 7.87 15.31
CA ASP A 91 23.91 8.87 15.99
C ASP A 91 25.16 9.31 15.19
N SER A 92 25.48 8.61 14.10
CA SER A 92 26.51 9.01 13.14
C SER A 92 25.90 9.93 12.09
N GLU A 93 26.65 10.96 11.68
CA GLU A 93 26.39 11.96 10.63
C GLU A 93 25.29 11.60 9.62
N PRO A 94 24.47 12.58 9.19
CA PRO A 94 23.31 12.36 8.31
C PRO A 94 23.72 11.39 7.21
N VAL A 95 23.19 10.16 7.32
CA VAL A 95 23.52 9.04 6.42
C VAL A 95 23.57 9.63 5.03
N GLU A 96 24.78 9.73 4.45
CA GLU A 96 24.98 10.29 3.12
C GLU A 96 23.89 9.69 2.25
N VAL A 97 22.94 10.53 1.85
CA VAL A 97 21.67 10.17 1.22
C VAL A 97 21.97 9.12 0.18
N PHE A 98 21.78 7.84 0.51
CA PHE A 98 22.34 6.73 -0.25
C PHE A 98 22.00 6.91 -1.73
N GLY A 99 22.99 7.33 -2.50
CA GLY A 99 23.02 7.44 -3.96
C GLY A 99 21.72 7.81 -4.68
N GLN A 100 21.30 9.08 -4.60
CA GLN A 100 20.51 9.86 -5.59
C GLN A 100 19.17 9.30 -6.14
N ALA A 101 18.77 8.07 -5.84
CA ALA A 101 17.54 7.45 -6.34
C ALA A 101 16.76 6.81 -5.19
N ASP A 102 15.49 7.19 -5.05
CA ASP A 102 14.57 6.58 -4.11
C ASP A 102 14.33 5.10 -4.49
N LEU A 103 14.96 4.20 -3.74
CA LEU A 103 14.92 2.75 -4.00
C LEU A 103 13.50 2.18 -3.87
N GLN A 104 12.67 2.75 -2.99
CA GLN A 104 11.28 2.36 -2.79
C GLN A 104 10.43 2.80 -3.98
N LEU A 105 10.63 4.03 -4.46
CA LEU A 105 9.97 4.55 -5.65
C LEU A 105 10.33 3.73 -6.90
N VAL A 106 11.61 3.44 -7.09
CA VAL A 106 12.07 2.64 -8.24
C VAL A 106 11.42 1.26 -8.24
N GLU A 107 11.34 0.59 -7.09
CA GLU A 107 10.66 -0.71 -7.04
C GLU A 107 9.15 -0.60 -7.22
N ALA A 108 8.51 0.44 -6.68
CA ALA A 108 7.09 0.70 -6.91
C ALA A 108 6.79 0.89 -8.42
N MET A 109 7.64 1.62 -9.13
CA MET A 109 7.54 1.77 -10.59
C MET A 109 7.71 0.42 -11.32
N ASN A 110 8.63 -0.43 -10.86
CA ASN A 110 8.80 -1.76 -11.45
C ASN A 110 7.59 -2.67 -11.24
N VAL A 111 6.97 -2.63 -10.05
CA VAL A 111 5.71 -3.33 -9.77
C VAL A 111 4.60 -2.83 -10.70
N MET A 112 4.51 -1.53 -10.93
CA MET A 112 3.51 -0.97 -11.87
C MET A 112 3.77 -1.41 -13.31
N LYS A 113 5.03 -1.43 -13.76
CA LYS A 113 5.40 -1.94 -15.10
C LYS A 113 5.02 -3.41 -15.27
N ASP A 114 5.31 -4.24 -14.27
CA ASP A 114 4.90 -5.64 -14.26
C ASP A 114 3.38 -5.76 -14.38
N TYR A 115 2.63 -4.96 -13.62
CA TYR A 115 1.17 -4.98 -13.68
C TYR A 115 0.65 -4.62 -15.07
N ILE A 116 1.12 -3.50 -15.66
CA ILE A 116 0.71 -3.06 -17.00
C ILE A 116 0.99 -4.15 -18.04
N PHE A 117 2.15 -4.81 -17.94
CA PHE A 117 2.50 -5.91 -18.83
C PHE A 117 1.58 -7.12 -18.65
N LEU A 118 1.29 -7.50 -17.41
CA LEU A 118 0.41 -8.64 -17.12
C LEU A 118 -1.03 -8.37 -17.52
N SER A 119 -1.56 -7.16 -17.29
CA SER A 119 -2.92 -6.80 -17.66
C SER A 119 -3.07 -6.72 -19.19
N ALA A 120 -2.11 -6.12 -19.89
CA ALA A 120 -2.13 -6.04 -21.35
C ALA A 120 -2.06 -7.43 -22.01
N LEU A 121 -1.30 -8.37 -21.43
CA LEU A 121 -1.26 -9.75 -21.91
C LEU A 121 -2.59 -10.49 -21.75
N ASP A 122 -3.35 -10.18 -20.70
CA ASP A 122 -4.65 -10.79 -20.45
C ASP A 122 -5.71 -10.22 -21.40
N GLU A 123 -5.66 -8.91 -21.69
CA GLU A 123 -6.53 -8.25 -22.67
C GLU A 123 -6.32 -8.74 -24.12
N MET A 124 -5.13 -9.26 -24.44
CA MET A 124 -4.80 -9.80 -25.77
C MET A 124 -5.20 -11.27 -25.96
N ARG A 125 -5.70 -11.94 -24.91
CA ARG A 125 -6.14 -13.35 -24.95
C ARG A 125 -7.64 -13.46 -25.16
#